data_AF-C5B0P2-F1
#
_entry.id   AF-C5B0P2-F1
#
_cell.length_a   1.000
_cell.length_b   1.000
_cell.length_c   1.000
_cell.angle_alpha   90.00
_cell.angle_beta   90.00
_cell.angle_gamma   90.00
#
_symmetry.space_group_name_H-M   'P 1'
#
loop_
_entity.id
_entity.type
_entity.pdbx_description
1 polymer ?
#
loop_
_entity_poly.entity_id
_entity_poly.type
_entity_poly.pdbx_seq_one_letter_code
_entity_poly.pdbx_strand_id
1 'polypeptide(L)'
;MAGRKIVDEAAVVAMLEAGATPLEVASTLDVSEGHTRRIQTRHKLDTPAIRERLEAHRAAVAERCRQGLAELRALKVPEWVKRADLESDYRDTAHNFGEEAAARHCRSLLRDQREMEALDARLRRAA
;
A
#
# COMPACT_ATOMS: atom_id res chain seq x y z
N MET A 1 31.43 -19.35 28.60
CA MET A 1 30.17 -18.64 28.28
C MET A 1 30.45 -17.15 28.34
N ALA A 2 30.82 -16.51 27.22
CA ALA A 2 31.14 -15.09 27.21
C ALA A 2 29.84 -14.29 27.41
N GLY A 3 29.80 -13.45 28.46
CA GLY A 3 28.67 -12.59 28.76
C GLY A 3 28.40 -11.62 27.60
N ARG A 4 27.15 -11.51 27.16
CA ARG A 4 26.74 -10.48 26.20
C ARG A 4 26.98 -9.11 26.86
N LYS A 5 27.96 -8.37 26.36
CA LYS A 5 28.11 -6.94 26.66
C LYS A 5 26.82 -6.24 26.22
N ILE A 6 26.14 -5.60 27.17
CA ILE A 6 25.00 -4.74 26.86
C ILE A 6 25.60 -3.46 26.27
N VAL A 7 25.28 -3.20 25.00
CA VAL A 7 25.75 -2.01 24.29
C VAL A 7 24.80 -0.86 24.62
N ASP A 8 25.37 0.27 25.03
CA ASP A 8 24.61 1.50 25.19
C ASP A 8 24.35 2.14 23.81
N GLU A 9 23.20 1.82 23.21
CA GLU A 9 22.80 2.36 21.91
C GLU A 9 22.64 3.89 21.95
N ALA A 10 22.28 4.49 23.09
CA ALA A 10 22.13 5.94 23.21
C ALA A 10 23.49 6.65 23.15
N ALA A 11 24.53 6.08 23.78
CA ALA A 11 25.89 6.58 23.67
C ALA A 11 26.44 6.46 22.23
N VAL A 12 26.15 5.35 21.55
CA VAL A 12 26.51 5.15 20.13
C VAL A 12 25.88 6.22 19.25
N VAL A 13 24.58 6.47 19.42
CA VAL A 13 23.83 7.49 18.67
C VAL A 13 24.38 8.89 18.93
N ALA A 14 24.60 9.27 20.19
CA ALA A 14 25.10 10.59 20.55
C ALA A 14 26.46 10.90 19.90
N MET A 15 27.37 9.92 19.84
CA MET A 15 28.65 10.09 19.16
C MET A 15 28.49 10.21 17.64
N LEU A 16 27.59 9.43 17.02
CA LEU A 16 27.29 9.53 15.59
C LEU A 16 26.66 10.88 15.22
N GLU A 17 25.80 11.42 16.08
CA GLU A 17 25.21 12.76 15.92
C GLU A 17 26.25 13.88 16.11
N ALA A 18 27.25 13.68 16.97
CA ALA A 18 28.40 14.56 17.12
C ALA A 18 29.40 14.51 15.93
N GLY A 19 29.12 13.69 14.91
CA GLY A 19 29.92 13.60 13.68
C GLY A 19 31.02 12.54 13.70
N ALA A 20 31.10 11.71 14.74
CA ALA A 20 32.08 10.62 14.80
C ALA A 20 31.77 9.55 13.74
N THR A 21 32.82 8.97 13.17
CA THR A 21 32.71 7.86 12.22
C THR A 21 32.37 6.55 12.94
N PRO A 22 31.71 5.57 12.28
CA PRO A 22 31.37 4.29 12.91
C PRO A 22 32.57 3.54 13.49
N LEU A 23 33.78 3.75 12.94
CA LEU A 23 35.02 3.16 13.42
C LEU A 23 35.49 3.79 14.74
N GLU A 24 35.39 5.11 14.87
CA GLU A 24 35.75 5.84 16.10
C GLU A 24 34.80 5.53 17.26
N VAL A 25 33.51 5.38 16.95
CA VAL A 25 32.51 4.97 17.95
C VAL A 25 32.75 3.53 18.39
N ALA A 26 33.10 2.64 17.44
CA ALA A 26 33.45 1.25 17.72
C ALA A 26 34.67 1.12 18.65
N SER A 27 35.73 1.90 18.39
CA SER A 27 36.93 1.88 19.25
C SER A 27 36.69 2.48 20.63
N THR A 28 35.88 3.55 20.72
CA THR A 28 35.63 4.27 21.98
C THR A 28 34.71 3.49 22.92
N LEU A 29 33.67 2.86 22.37
CA LEU A 29 32.65 2.15 23.16
C LEU A 29 32.90 0.63 23.23
N ASP A 30 34.03 0.16 22.70
CA ASP A 30 34.41 -1.26 22.60
C ASP A 30 33.27 -2.12 22.02
N VAL A 31 32.77 -1.66 20.86
CA VAL A 31 31.73 -2.32 20.06
C VAL A 31 32.25 -2.60 18.66
N SER A 32 31.67 -3.57 17.96
CA SER A 32 32.07 -3.82 16.57
C SER A 32 31.53 -2.74 15.63
N GLU A 33 32.33 -2.35 14.63
CA GLU A 33 31.93 -1.37 13.61
C GLU A 33 30.63 -1.78 12.90
N GLY A 34 30.45 -3.09 12.65
CA GLY A 34 29.22 -3.63 12.07
C GLY A 34 27.98 -3.41 12.94
N HIS A 35 28.13 -3.43 14.27
CA HIS A 35 27.05 -3.13 15.21
C HIS A 35 26.73 -1.63 15.17
N THR A 36 27.75 -0.77 15.23
CA THR A 36 27.60 0.69 15.11
C THR A 36 26.92 1.10 13.80
N ARG A 37 27.27 0.49 12.67
CA ARG A 37 26.61 0.73 11.36
C ARG A 37 25.14 0.33 11.35
N ARG A 38 24.77 -0.78 12.01
CA ARG A 38 23.36 -1.17 12.14
C ARG A 38 22.58 -0.16 12.98
N ILE A 39 23.15 0.28 14.10
CA ILE A 39 22.54 1.33 14.95
C ILE A 39 22.42 2.63 14.14
N GLN A 40 23.46 3.06 13.44
CA GLN A 40 23.41 4.23 12.56
C GLN A 40 22.32 4.12 11.49
N THR A 41 22.14 2.96 10.88
CA THR A 41 21.13 2.74 9.84
C THR A 41 19.72 2.76 10.43
N ARG A 42 19.53 2.14 11.60
CA ARG A 42 18.27 2.17 12.36
C ARG A 42 17.93 3.59 12.84
N HIS A 43 18.92 4.33 13.33
CA HIS A 43 18.72 5.68 13.86
C HIS A 43 18.54 6.73 12.76
N LYS A 44 19.20 6.58 11.60
CA LYS A 44 18.92 7.41 10.41
C LYS A 44 17.43 7.37 10.04
N LEU A 45 16.76 6.23 10.23
CA LEU A 45 15.32 6.06 10.01
C LEU A 45 14.43 6.69 11.09
N ASP A 46 14.97 7.10 12.25
CA ASP A 46 14.20 7.57 13.42
C ASP A 46 14.37 9.08 13.71
N THR A 47 15.15 9.77 12.88
CA THR A 47 15.34 11.23 12.98
C THR A 47 14.02 11.99 12.79
N PRO A 48 13.80 13.12 13.50
CA PRO A 48 12.57 13.89 13.42
C PRO A 48 12.28 14.38 11.99
N ALA A 49 13.31 14.71 11.21
CA ALA A 49 13.17 15.08 9.81
C ALA A 49 12.66 13.94 8.90
N ILE A 50 13.01 12.68 9.19
CA ILE A 50 12.44 11.54 8.46
C ILE A 50 11.02 11.25 8.91
N ARG A 51 10.71 11.39 10.20
CA ARG A 51 9.33 11.27 10.71
C ARG A 51 8.39 12.28 10.05
N GLU A 52 8.81 13.55 9.97
CA GLU A 52 8.05 14.60 9.28
C GLU A 52 7.87 14.30 7.78
N ARG A 53 8.92 13.82 7.10
CA ARG A 53 8.82 13.40 5.68
C ARG A 53 7.88 12.21 5.50
N LEU A 54 7.88 11.24 6.41
CA LEU A 54 6.97 10.10 6.37
C LEU A 54 5.53 10.51 6.64
N GLU A 55 5.29 11.42 7.58
CA GLU A 55 3.97 11.99 7.84
C GLU A 55 3.46 12.79 6.65
N ALA A 56 4.29 13.64 6.05
CA ALA A 56 3.96 14.38 4.83
C ALA A 56 3.66 13.43 3.67
N HIS A 57 4.46 12.38 3.48
CA HIS A 57 4.22 11.36 2.46
C HIS A 57 2.90 10.61 2.71
N ARG A 58 2.62 10.20 3.95
CA ARG A 58 1.35 9.54 4.32
C ARG A 58 0.16 10.46 4.07
N ALA A 59 0.28 11.73 4.42
CA ALA A 59 -0.76 12.72 4.15
C ALA A 59 -0.99 12.91 2.65
N ALA A 60 0.07 12.98 1.85
CA ALA A 60 -0.02 13.07 0.40
C ALA A 60 -0.66 11.83 -0.25
N VAL A 61 -0.31 10.63 0.22
CA VAL A 61 -0.94 9.38 -0.25
C VAL A 61 -2.42 9.35 0.14
N ALA A 62 -2.76 9.71 1.38
CA ALA A 62 -4.15 9.75 1.83
C ALA A 62 -4.98 10.74 0.99
N GLU A 63 -4.43 11.90 0.69
CA GLU A 63 -5.08 12.89 -0.17
C GLU A 63 -5.29 12.38 -1.60
N ARG A 64 -4.26 11.76 -2.19
CA ARG A 64 -4.37 11.14 -3.51
C ARG A 64 -5.43 10.03 -3.55
N CYS A 65 -5.52 9.21 -2.50
CA CYS A 65 -6.56 8.19 -2.38
C CYS A 65 -7.96 8.82 -2.27
N ARG A 66 -8.12 9.91 -1.52
CA ARG A 66 -9.40 10.64 -1.44
C ARG A 66 -9.82 11.19 -2.79
N GLN A 67 -8.89 11.76 -3.55
CA GLN A 67 -9.15 12.29 -4.89
C GLN A 67 -9.57 11.18 -5.86
N GLY A 68 -8.83 10.07 -5.91
CA GLY A 68 -9.20 8.92 -6.76
C GLY A 68 -10.57 8.33 -6.39
N LEU A 69 -10.90 8.24 -5.10
CA LEU A 69 -12.23 7.79 -4.65
C LEU A 69 -13.34 8.78 -5.02
N ALA A 70 -13.07 10.09 -4.98
CA ALA A 70 -14.02 11.11 -5.39
C ALA A 70 -14.30 11.04 -6.89
N GLU A 71 -13.27 10.86 -7.71
CA GLU A 71 -13.39 10.66 -9.16
C GLU A 71 -14.23 9.42 -9.49
N LEU A 72 -13.96 8.29 -8.84
CA LEU A 72 -14.76 7.06 -8.99
C LEU A 72 -16.24 7.25 -8.62
N ARG A 73 -16.51 8.01 -7.54
CA ARG A 73 -17.88 8.32 -7.09
C ARG A 73 -18.60 9.30 -8.01
N ALA A 74 -17.87 10.17 -8.70
CA ALA A 74 -18.43 11.16 -9.61
C ALA A 74 -18.90 10.54 -10.94
N LEU A 75 -18.43 9.34 -11.29
CA LEU A 75 -18.84 8.62 -12.49
C LEU A 75 -20.35 8.35 -12.48
N LYS A 76 -21.03 8.75 -13.55
CA LYS A 76 -22.47 8.51 -13.70
C LYS A 76 -22.71 7.07 -14.09
N VAL A 77 -23.14 6.27 -13.12
CA VAL A 77 -23.50 4.87 -13.35
C VAL A 77 -24.91 4.81 -13.96
N PRO A 78 -25.08 4.19 -15.15
CA PRO A 78 -26.38 4.02 -15.77
C PRO A 78 -27.33 3.17 -14.89
N GLU A 79 -28.61 3.51 -14.87
CA GLU A 79 -29.59 2.86 -13.99
C GLU A 79 -29.73 1.35 -14.24
N TRP A 80 -29.57 0.91 -15.50
CA TRP A 80 -29.61 -0.52 -15.84
C TRP A 80 -28.43 -1.30 -15.24
N VAL A 81 -27.27 -0.67 -15.06
CA VAL A 81 -26.09 -1.27 -14.41
C VAL A 81 -26.36 -1.45 -12.92
N LYS A 82 -26.97 -0.45 -12.27
CA LYS A 82 -27.35 -0.55 -10.85
C LYS A 82 -28.35 -1.66 -10.59
N ARG A 83 -29.38 -1.76 -11.45
CA ARG A 83 -30.38 -2.83 -11.37
C ARG A 83 -29.80 -4.23 -11.58
N ALA A 84 -28.67 -4.31 -12.29
CA ALA A 84 -27.94 -5.55 -12.52
C ALA A 84 -26.89 -5.85 -11.42
N ASP A 85 -26.76 -5.00 -10.41
CA ASP A 85 -25.73 -5.08 -9.37
C ASP A 85 -24.28 -5.07 -9.91
N LEU A 86 -24.07 -4.38 -11.04
CA LEU A 86 -22.76 -4.29 -11.73
C LEU A 86 -22.04 -2.95 -11.47
N GLU A 87 -22.43 -2.22 -10.41
CA GLU A 87 -21.96 -0.86 -10.14
C GLU A 87 -20.45 -0.79 -9.89
N SER A 88 -19.89 -1.78 -9.19
CA SER A 88 -18.44 -1.86 -8.94
C SER A 88 -17.66 -2.08 -10.23
N ASP A 89 -18.02 -3.13 -10.99
CA ASP A 89 -17.36 -3.48 -12.25
C ASP A 89 -17.42 -2.33 -13.26
N TYR A 90 -18.54 -1.62 -13.30
CA TYR A 90 -18.69 -0.44 -14.15
C TYR A 90 -17.72 0.67 -13.76
N ARG A 91 -17.65 1.04 -12.47
CA ARG A 91 -16.77 2.12 -12.01
C ARG A 91 -15.29 1.79 -12.22
N ASP A 92 -14.89 0.55 -11.92
CA ASP A 92 -13.50 0.10 -12.08
C ASP A 92 -13.09 0.09 -13.56
N THR A 93 -13.97 -0.40 -14.44
CA THR A 93 -13.72 -0.40 -15.89
C THR A 93 -13.75 1.03 -16.45
N ALA A 94 -14.69 1.86 -15.99
CA ALA A 94 -14.84 3.24 -16.47
C ALA A 94 -13.67 4.12 -16.07
N HIS A 95 -13.10 3.90 -14.88
CA HIS A 95 -11.90 4.60 -14.43
C HIS A 95 -10.69 4.35 -15.33
N ASN A 96 -10.51 3.10 -15.76
CA ASN A 96 -9.33 2.69 -16.52
C ASN A 96 -9.49 2.84 -18.04
N PHE A 97 -10.72 2.68 -18.55
CA PHE A 97 -10.99 2.54 -19.99
C PHE A 97 -12.14 3.42 -20.51
N GLY A 98 -12.77 4.21 -19.65
CA GLY A 98 -13.90 5.08 -19.99
C GLY A 98 -15.26 4.41 -19.93
N GLU A 99 -16.31 5.24 -19.85
CA GLU A 99 -17.71 4.82 -19.62
C GLU A 99 -18.25 3.88 -20.72
N GLU A 100 -17.86 4.07 -21.98
CA GLU A 100 -18.30 3.22 -23.08
C GLU A 100 -17.73 1.80 -23.00
N ALA A 101 -16.46 1.68 -22.61
CA ALA A 101 -15.82 0.39 -22.40
C ALA A 101 -16.47 -0.34 -21.22
N ALA A 102 -16.74 0.38 -20.13
CA ALA A 102 -17.45 -0.15 -18.97
C ALA A 102 -18.86 -0.65 -19.33
N ALA A 103 -19.64 0.14 -20.08
CA ALA A 103 -20.98 -0.27 -20.51
C ALA A 103 -20.95 -1.53 -21.37
N ARG A 104 -19.97 -1.67 -22.27
CA ARG A 104 -19.79 -2.90 -23.07
C ARG A 104 -19.39 -4.09 -22.20
N HIS A 105 -18.49 -3.88 -21.24
CA HIS A 105 -18.05 -4.93 -20.32
C HIS A 105 -19.23 -5.46 -19.48
N CYS A 106 -20.02 -4.58 -18.86
CA CYS A 106 -21.20 -4.97 -18.08
C CYS A 106 -22.26 -5.70 -18.93
N ARG A 107 -22.42 -5.35 -20.22
CA ARG A 107 -23.30 -6.11 -21.13
C ARG A 107 -22.78 -7.52 -21.40
N SER A 108 -21.47 -7.71 -21.48
CA SER A 108 -20.86 -9.04 -21.59
C SER A 108 -21.16 -9.86 -20.34
N LEU A 109 -20.92 -9.30 -19.16
CA LEU A 109 -21.19 -9.98 -17.88
C LEU A 109 -22.67 -10.41 -17.77
N LEU A 110 -23.61 -9.54 -18.14
CA LEU A 110 -25.04 -9.90 -18.17
C LEU A 110 -25.37 -11.02 -19.15
N ARG A 111 -24.70 -11.06 -20.32
CA ARG A 111 -24.90 -12.14 -21.28
C ARG A 111 -24.39 -13.46 -20.70
N ASP A 112 -23.19 -13.43 -20.13
CA ASP A 112 -22.54 -14.63 -19.60
C ASP A 112 -23.33 -15.19 -18.39
N GLN A 113 -23.89 -14.31 -17.53
CA GLN A 113 -24.83 -14.71 -16.46
C GLN A 113 -26.08 -15.42 -17.02
N ARG A 114 -26.71 -14.87 -18.06
CA ARG A 114 -27.91 -15.48 -18.67
C ARG A 114 -27.61 -16.84 -19.32
N GLU A 115 -26.43 -16.97 -19.94
CA GLU A 115 -25.99 -18.24 -20.52
C GLU A 115 -25.80 -19.31 -19.43
N MET A 116 -25.18 -18.95 -18.31
CA MET A 116 -25.02 -19.83 -17.15
C MET A 116 -26.36 -20.25 -16.54
N GLU A 117 -27.29 -19.30 -16.34
CA GLU A 117 -28.63 -19.61 -15.84
C GLU A 117 -29.41 -20.54 -16.78
N ALA A 118 -29.28 -20.34 -18.10
CA ALA A 118 -29.91 -21.19 -19.10
C ALA A 118 -29.32 -22.61 -19.11
N LEU A 119 -28.00 -22.74 -18.92
CA LEU A 119 -27.32 -24.03 -18.79
C LEU A 119 -27.77 -24.75 -17.52
N ASP A 120 -27.78 -24.07 -16.37
CA ASP A 120 -28.24 -24.62 -15.10
C ASP A 120 -29.70 -25.09 -15.16
N ALA A 121 -30.57 -24.28 -15.79
CA ALA A 121 -31.97 -24.65 -15.99
C ALA A 121 -32.13 -25.89 -16.88
N ARG A 122 -31.26 -26.08 -17.89
CA ARG A 122 -31.25 -27.28 -18.72
C ARG A 122 -30.79 -28.51 -17.94
N LEU A 123 -29.73 -28.37 -17.13
CA LEU A 123 -29.21 -29.46 -16.30
C LEU A 123 -30.23 -29.90 -15.24
N ARG A 124 -30.91 -28.96 -14.58
CA ARG A 124 -31.95 -29.26 -13.57
C ARG A 124 -33.20 -29.94 -14.14
N ARG A 125 -33.50 -29.77 -15.44
CA ARG A 125 -34.60 -30.48 -16.10
C ARG A 125 -34.22 -31.88 -16.58
N ALA A 126 -32.92 -32.15 -16.72
CA ALA A 126 -32.38 -33.43 -17.18
C ALA A 126 -32.02 -34.38 -16.01
N ALA A 127 -32.09 -33.89 -14.77
CA ALA A 127 -31.97 -34.66 -13.52
C ALA A 127 -33.35 -35.04 -13.00
#